data_AF-A0A0Q3HUC9-F1
#
_entry.id   AF-A0A0Q3HUC9-F1
#
_cell.length_a   1.000
_cell.length_b   1.000
_cell.length_c   1.000
_cell.angle_alpha   90.00
_cell.angle_beta   90.00
_cell.angle_gamma   90.00
#
_symmetry.space_group_name_H-M   'P 1'
#
loop_
_entity.id
_entity.type
_entity.pdbx_description
1 polymer ?
#
loop_
_entity_poly.entity_id
_entity_poly.type
_entity_poly.pdbx_seq_one_letter_code
_entity_poly.pdbx_strand_id
1 'polypeptide(L)'
;MRIVINDFAVEHYKYRNIFSNFGYEENELIFLDSYCKSREFIIEQLENKKLHIDLVITNEDSKKGDILEASQLAFFLKNLTSSYSKSNFRINSIPLILFSETETRENISIKGFDSIIKKNNVGEHSHFINQVEKQIKNWRKNLMDDLETLEINHKSLYHFHELPFYKNYYKNKISKNAENYFALKTKITSQEFITLPTPLIYDWLLLEKQDIENTILNFNRTYNTHINYDRKNNERTILHNFFNTNKMLLLRDAYVDFEYEKNLYDLSKKNSEECDYILKTEFPEFLKTTFFEVKKEDVTFYVKKNTKRPQISSNFLSYLEQVYRYKEYSENKENELELAEKLGYSTINYDHVLLAGRKEEKLEMKEKFNKDINRMYNGIEVITYEELENININYYDKFNRLSTETK
;
A
#
# COMPACT_ATOMS: atom_id res chain seq x y z
N MET A 1 -3.58 1.31 2.58
CA MET A 1 -4.45 0.19 2.96
C MET A 1 -3.76 -1.14 2.66
N ARG A 2 -4.00 -2.19 3.44
CA ARG A 2 -3.37 -3.51 3.31
C ARG A 2 -4.42 -4.61 3.43
N ILE A 3 -4.48 -5.48 2.42
CA ILE A 3 -5.43 -6.59 2.32
C ILE A 3 -4.65 -7.89 2.30
N VAL A 4 -4.93 -8.77 3.26
CA VAL A 4 -4.37 -10.13 3.29
C VAL A 4 -5.30 -11.06 2.52
N ILE A 5 -4.75 -11.85 1.61
CA ILE A 5 -5.48 -12.80 0.77
C ILE A 5 -4.90 -14.19 1.03
N ASN A 6 -5.69 -15.04 1.69
CA ASN A 6 -5.43 -16.45 1.88
C ASN A 6 -6.12 -17.26 0.78
N ASP A 7 -5.41 -17.52 -0.32
CA ASP A 7 -5.91 -18.32 -1.44
C ASP A 7 -4.74 -19.02 -2.15
N PHE A 8 -5.03 -19.95 -3.06
CA PHE A 8 -3.98 -20.66 -3.77
C PHE A 8 -3.12 -19.73 -4.62
N ALA A 9 -1.82 -20.05 -4.74
CA ALA A 9 -0.85 -19.29 -5.53
C ALA A 9 -1.31 -19.01 -6.97
N VAL A 10 -2.07 -19.94 -7.57
CA VAL A 10 -2.62 -19.81 -8.93
C VAL A 10 -3.66 -18.68 -9.05
N GLU A 11 -4.32 -18.29 -7.96
CA GLU A 11 -5.33 -17.23 -7.95
C GLU A 11 -4.72 -15.83 -7.75
N HIS A 12 -3.43 -15.70 -7.39
CA HIS A 12 -2.82 -14.40 -7.09
C HIS A 12 -2.97 -13.40 -8.26
N TYR A 13 -2.72 -13.86 -9.50
CA TYR A 13 -2.86 -13.02 -10.70
C TYR A 13 -4.31 -12.54 -10.90
N LYS A 14 -5.29 -13.38 -10.58
CA LYS A 14 -6.71 -13.04 -10.66
C LYS A 14 -7.06 -11.94 -9.67
N TYR A 15 -6.63 -12.05 -8.41
CA TYR A 15 -6.84 -10.99 -7.42
C TYR A 15 -6.17 -9.68 -7.82
N ARG A 16 -4.91 -9.72 -8.29
CA ARG A 16 -4.22 -8.53 -8.79
C ARG A 16 -5.03 -7.82 -9.88
N ASN A 17 -5.55 -8.56 -10.86
CA ASN A 17 -6.38 -7.99 -11.91
C ASN A 17 -7.72 -7.46 -11.40
N ILE A 18 -8.36 -8.19 -10.48
CA ILE A 18 -9.62 -7.75 -9.88
C ILE A 18 -9.40 -6.42 -9.17
N PHE A 19 -8.42 -6.32 -8.30
CA PHE A 19 -8.16 -5.14 -7.49
C PHE A 19 -7.61 -3.97 -8.32
N SER A 20 -6.72 -4.22 -9.29
CA SER A 20 -6.17 -3.17 -10.16
C SER A 20 -7.24 -2.47 -11.00
N ASN A 21 -8.27 -3.21 -11.46
CA ASN A 21 -9.42 -2.63 -12.17
C ASN A 21 -10.24 -1.64 -11.33
N PHE A 22 -10.03 -1.59 -10.00
CA PHE A 22 -10.69 -0.66 -9.08
C PHE A 22 -9.70 0.32 -8.44
N GLY A 23 -8.50 0.48 -9.00
CA GLY A 23 -7.53 1.48 -8.56
C GLY A 23 -6.74 1.10 -7.31
N TYR A 24 -6.64 -0.20 -7.01
CA TYR A 24 -5.77 -0.72 -5.96
C TYR A 24 -4.40 -1.06 -6.55
N GLU A 25 -3.34 -0.77 -5.81
CA GLU A 25 -1.96 -1.07 -6.19
C GLU A 25 -1.56 -2.48 -5.70
N GLU A 26 -0.62 -3.13 -6.41
CA GLU A 26 -0.15 -4.46 -6.01
C GLU A 26 0.45 -4.46 -4.59
N ASN A 27 1.15 -3.39 -4.23
CA ASN A 27 1.72 -3.18 -2.88
C ASN A 27 0.67 -2.96 -1.78
N GLU A 28 -0.62 -3.13 -2.06
CA GLU A 28 -1.69 -3.19 -1.06
C GLU A 28 -2.14 -4.62 -0.76
N LEU A 29 -1.67 -5.62 -1.52
CA LEU A 29 -2.14 -7.00 -1.48
C LEU A 29 -1.04 -7.93 -0.94
N ILE A 30 -1.31 -8.58 0.19
CA ILE A 30 -0.44 -9.58 0.81
C ILE A 30 -1.02 -10.95 0.53
N PHE A 31 -0.25 -11.82 -0.13
CA PHE A 31 -0.71 -13.14 -0.51
C PHE A 31 -0.11 -14.23 0.38
N LEU A 32 -0.99 -15.07 0.92
CA LEU A 32 -0.65 -16.24 1.74
C LEU A 32 -1.37 -17.45 1.13
N ASP A 33 -0.67 -18.58 1.00
CA ASP A 33 -1.17 -19.75 0.24
C ASP A 33 -1.62 -20.92 1.12
N SER A 34 -1.77 -20.69 2.43
CA SER A 34 -2.20 -21.69 3.39
C SER A 34 -2.65 -21.08 4.71
N TYR A 35 -3.45 -21.85 5.46
CA TYR A 35 -3.79 -21.55 6.84
C TYR A 35 -2.54 -21.40 7.73
N CYS A 36 -1.56 -22.30 7.60
CA CYS A 36 -0.33 -22.25 8.39
C CYS A 36 0.40 -20.91 8.22
N LYS A 37 0.59 -20.45 6.96
CA LYS A 37 1.20 -19.14 6.69
C LYS A 37 0.34 -17.98 7.18
N SER A 38 -0.98 -18.09 7.06
CA SER A 38 -1.92 -17.09 7.58
C SER A 38 -1.83 -16.94 9.10
N ARG A 39 -1.75 -18.07 9.81
CA ARG A 39 -1.60 -18.09 11.26
C ARG A 39 -0.26 -17.52 11.70
N GLU A 40 0.84 -17.91 11.05
CA GLU A 40 2.18 -17.38 11.31
C GLU A 40 2.24 -15.88 11.03
N PHE A 41 1.67 -15.41 9.91
CA PHE A 41 1.58 -13.99 9.60
C PHE A 41 0.84 -13.18 10.68
N ILE A 42 -0.32 -13.67 11.14
CA ILE A 42 -1.10 -12.99 12.18
C ILE A 42 -0.29 -12.87 13.48
N ILE A 43 0.39 -13.94 13.90
CA ILE A 43 1.19 -13.94 15.13
C ILE A 43 2.41 -13.03 14.97
N GLU A 44 3.24 -13.27 13.95
CA GLU A 44 4.53 -12.59 13.83
C GLU A 44 4.39 -11.13 13.39
N GLN A 45 3.51 -10.85 12.41
CA GLN A 45 3.43 -9.52 11.82
C GLN A 45 2.40 -8.63 12.55
N LEU A 46 1.25 -9.18 12.96
CA LEU A 46 0.18 -8.37 13.58
C LEU A 46 0.29 -8.34 15.11
N GLU A 47 0.48 -9.50 15.75
CA GLU A 47 0.52 -9.58 17.22
C GLU A 47 1.89 -9.16 17.78
N ASN A 48 2.99 -9.68 17.23
CA ASN A 48 4.34 -9.40 17.74
C ASN A 48 4.86 -8.05 17.23
N LYS A 49 4.89 -7.84 15.90
CA LYS A 49 5.39 -6.60 15.29
C LYS A 49 4.39 -5.44 15.30
N LYS A 50 3.12 -5.69 15.64
CA LYS A 50 2.05 -4.66 15.72
C LYS A 50 1.83 -3.89 14.41
N LEU A 51 1.99 -4.54 13.26
CA LEU A 51 1.74 -3.92 11.95
C LEU A 51 0.23 -3.80 11.66
N HIS A 52 -0.13 -2.97 10.68
CA HIS A 52 -1.53 -2.69 10.33
C HIS A 52 -1.98 -3.46 9.10
N ILE A 53 -3.17 -4.05 9.17
CA ILE A 53 -3.96 -4.48 8.00
C ILE A 53 -5.40 -4.02 8.12
N ASP A 54 -6.08 -3.89 6.99
CA ASP A 54 -7.46 -3.42 6.93
C ASP A 54 -8.48 -4.54 6.76
N LEU A 55 -8.06 -5.69 6.20
CA LEU A 55 -8.97 -6.77 5.81
C LEU A 55 -8.23 -8.09 5.61
N VAL A 56 -8.90 -9.20 5.92
CA VAL A 56 -8.52 -10.54 5.47
C VAL A 56 -9.58 -11.11 4.53
N ILE A 57 -9.15 -11.67 3.41
CA ILE A 57 -9.97 -12.43 2.47
C ILE A 57 -9.43 -13.85 2.48
N THR A 58 -10.30 -14.83 2.63
CA THR A 58 -9.94 -16.25 2.54
C THR A 58 -10.86 -16.95 1.55
N ASN A 59 -10.38 -18.04 0.99
CA ASN A 59 -11.18 -18.96 0.19
C ASN A 59 -11.29 -20.32 0.90
N GLU A 60 -12.26 -21.12 0.49
CA GLU A 60 -12.42 -22.53 0.87
C GLU A 60 -12.43 -23.39 -0.39
N ASP A 61 -11.61 -24.44 -0.40
CA ASP A 61 -11.70 -25.47 -1.43
C ASP A 61 -12.76 -26.52 -1.07
N SER A 62 -13.58 -26.86 -2.04
CA SER A 62 -14.56 -27.94 -1.95
C SER A 62 -13.91 -29.34 -1.85
N LYS A 63 -12.62 -29.49 -2.16
CA LYS A 63 -11.93 -30.79 -2.14
C LYS A 63 -11.49 -31.22 -0.74
N LYS A 64 -11.39 -32.54 -0.51
CA LYS A 64 -10.89 -33.10 0.76
C LYS A 64 -9.42 -32.68 0.96
N GLY A 65 -9.12 -32.00 2.07
CA GLY A 65 -7.78 -31.48 2.39
C GLY A 65 -7.60 -30.02 2.02
N ASP A 66 -8.57 -29.16 2.33
CA ASP A 66 -8.47 -27.72 2.14
C ASP A 66 -7.32 -27.13 2.97
N ILE A 67 -6.21 -26.80 2.31
CA ILE A 67 -5.01 -26.23 2.95
C ILE A 67 -5.26 -24.80 3.46
N LEU A 68 -6.30 -24.13 2.96
CA LEU A 68 -6.64 -22.76 3.35
C LEU A 68 -7.41 -22.73 4.69
N GLU A 69 -8.07 -23.84 5.06
CA GLU A 69 -8.82 -24.06 6.29
C GLU A 69 -9.63 -22.84 6.76
N ALA A 70 -10.42 -22.24 5.87
CA ALA A 70 -11.09 -20.95 6.10
C ALA A 70 -11.86 -20.87 7.43
N SER A 71 -12.58 -21.93 7.81
CA SER A 71 -13.32 -22.00 9.06
C SER A 71 -12.40 -22.01 10.29
N GLN A 72 -11.23 -22.66 10.21
CA GLN A 72 -10.23 -22.65 11.27
C GLN A 72 -9.57 -21.28 11.38
N LEU A 73 -9.27 -20.64 10.25
CA LEU A 73 -8.77 -19.26 10.22
C LEU A 73 -9.76 -18.29 10.87
N ALA A 74 -11.05 -18.39 10.55
CA ALA A 74 -12.09 -17.57 11.15
C ALA A 74 -12.18 -17.79 12.67
N PHE A 75 -12.20 -19.06 13.11
CA PHE A 75 -12.21 -19.38 14.53
C PHE A 75 -10.97 -18.85 15.25
N PHE A 76 -9.79 -19.01 14.66
CA PHE A 76 -8.53 -18.51 15.21
C PHE A 76 -8.57 -16.98 15.35
N LEU A 77 -8.80 -16.26 14.25
CA LEU A 77 -8.79 -14.80 14.21
C LEU A 77 -9.80 -14.19 15.19
N LYS A 78 -11.03 -14.71 15.22
CA LYS A 78 -12.12 -14.12 16.04
C LYS A 78 -11.98 -14.42 17.54
N ASN A 79 -11.15 -15.37 17.95
CA ASN A 79 -10.85 -15.66 19.35
C ASN A 79 -9.59 -14.95 19.88
N LEU A 80 -8.84 -14.23 19.03
CA LEU A 80 -7.67 -13.46 19.47
C LEU A 80 -8.09 -12.14 20.12
N THR A 81 -7.86 -12.02 21.43
CA THR A 81 -8.11 -10.78 22.19
C THR A 81 -6.94 -9.81 22.17
N SER A 82 -5.80 -10.20 21.59
CA SER A 82 -4.61 -9.38 21.49
C SER A 82 -4.76 -8.24 20.48
N SER A 83 -3.80 -7.31 20.54
CA SER A 83 -3.82 -6.07 19.79
C SER A 83 -2.88 -6.09 18.58
N TYR A 84 -3.17 -5.25 17.59
CA TYR A 84 -2.34 -4.97 16.41
C TYR A 84 -2.33 -3.47 16.09
N SER A 85 -1.60 -3.06 15.04
CA SER A 85 -1.54 -1.67 14.58
C SER A 85 -1.09 -0.70 15.68
N LYS A 86 0.16 -0.83 16.11
CA LYS A 86 0.75 -0.10 17.26
C LYS A 86 -0.07 -0.27 18.55
N SER A 87 -0.65 -1.45 18.72
CA SER A 87 -1.54 -1.82 19.82
C SER A 87 -2.83 -0.99 19.90
N ASN A 88 -3.29 -0.37 18.80
CA ASN A 88 -4.50 0.45 18.80
C ASN A 88 -5.79 -0.37 18.72
N PHE A 89 -5.75 -1.49 18.00
CA PHE A 89 -6.95 -2.23 17.60
C PHE A 89 -6.85 -3.69 18.00
N ARG A 90 -8.00 -4.37 18.11
CA ARG A 90 -8.07 -5.81 18.40
C ARG A 90 -7.90 -6.62 17.14
N ILE A 91 -7.12 -7.69 17.21
CA ILE A 91 -6.97 -8.61 16.07
C ILE A 91 -8.31 -9.21 15.66
N ASN A 92 -9.15 -9.62 16.62
CA ASN A 92 -10.48 -10.16 16.31
C ASN A 92 -11.45 -9.17 15.64
N SER A 93 -11.14 -7.87 15.66
CA SER A 93 -11.94 -6.85 14.99
C SER A 93 -11.66 -6.77 13.49
N ILE A 94 -10.55 -7.33 13.01
CA ILE A 94 -10.18 -7.31 11.59
C ILE A 94 -11.31 -7.97 10.79
N PRO A 95 -11.87 -7.28 9.78
CA PRO A 95 -12.92 -7.87 8.97
C PRO A 95 -12.40 -9.08 8.20
N LEU A 96 -13.21 -10.13 8.12
CA LEU A 96 -12.88 -11.38 7.44
C LEU A 96 -13.95 -11.74 6.42
N ILE A 97 -13.53 -11.88 5.16
CA ILE A 97 -14.41 -12.22 4.04
C ILE A 97 -14.09 -13.62 3.53
N LEU A 98 -15.12 -14.46 3.40
CA LEU A 98 -15.04 -15.72 2.66
C LEU A 98 -15.43 -15.47 1.21
N PHE A 99 -14.50 -15.67 0.27
CA PHE A 99 -14.76 -15.61 -1.17
C PHE A 99 -14.56 -17.00 -1.78
N SER A 100 -15.65 -17.76 -1.98
CA SER A 100 -15.60 -19.18 -2.39
C SER A 100 -16.55 -19.49 -3.54
N GLU A 101 -16.23 -20.53 -4.33
CA GLU A 101 -17.09 -21.06 -5.40
C GLU A 101 -18.31 -21.81 -4.87
N THR A 102 -18.21 -22.36 -3.66
CA THR A 102 -19.31 -23.14 -3.09
C THR A 102 -20.47 -22.21 -2.69
N GLU A 103 -21.65 -22.45 -3.26
CA GLU A 103 -22.88 -22.02 -2.59
C GLU A 103 -22.88 -22.72 -1.25
N THR A 104 -22.66 -21.94 -0.18
CA THR A 104 -22.99 -22.27 1.21
C THR A 104 -23.17 -23.77 1.40
N ARG A 105 -22.06 -24.51 1.57
CA ARG A 105 -22.21 -25.82 2.19
C ARG A 105 -23.01 -25.56 3.46
N GLU A 106 -24.10 -26.29 3.65
CA GLU A 106 -24.91 -26.29 4.87
C GLU A 106 -24.06 -26.57 6.14
N ASN A 107 -22.80 -26.99 5.96
CA ASN A 107 -21.81 -27.28 6.99
C ASN A 107 -20.77 -26.19 7.27
N ILE A 108 -20.67 -25.11 6.47
CA ILE A 108 -19.79 -24.00 6.85
C ILE A 108 -20.50 -23.23 7.95
N SER A 109 -19.95 -23.29 9.16
CA SER A 109 -20.43 -22.42 10.21
C SER A 109 -20.20 -20.98 9.75
N ILE A 110 -21.28 -20.25 9.43
CA ILE A 110 -21.26 -18.81 9.09
C ILE A 110 -20.60 -17.99 10.22
N LYS A 111 -20.41 -18.61 11.40
CA LYS A 111 -19.77 -18.02 12.57
C LYS A 111 -18.34 -17.58 12.26
N GLY A 112 -18.12 -16.27 12.36
CA GLY A 112 -16.80 -15.64 12.33
C GLY A 112 -16.46 -14.90 11.04
N PHE A 113 -17.30 -14.97 10.01
CA PHE A 113 -17.13 -14.18 8.79
C PHE A 113 -18.00 -12.92 8.81
N ASP A 114 -17.44 -11.79 8.40
CA ASP A 114 -18.15 -10.51 8.26
C ASP A 114 -18.88 -10.42 6.90
N SER A 115 -18.42 -11.18 5.91
CA SER A 115 -19.10 -11.37 4.63
C SER A 115 -18.77 -12.72 4.00
N ILE A 116 -19.75 -13.31 3.32
CA ILE A 116 -19.56 -14.51 2.50
C ILE A 116 -20.02 -14.16 1.09
N ILE A 117 -19.12 -14.33 0.13
CA ILE A 117 -19.31 -13.90 -1.26
C ILE A 117 -19.05 -15.09 -2.17
N LYS A 118 -19.99 -15.35 -3.06
CA LYS A 118 -19.83 -16.39 -4.09
C LYS A 118 -18.89 -15.90 -5.18
N LYS A 119 -17.93 -16.75 -5.57
CA LYS A 119 -17.10 -16.53 -6.76
C LYS A 119 -17.98 -16.64 -8.00
N ASN A 120 -18.18 -15.53 -8.70
CA ASN A 120 -18.85 -15.51 -10.00
C ASN A 120 -17.81 -15.69 -11.12
N ASN A 121 -18.22 -16.32 -12.23
CA ASN A 121 -17.38 -16.41 -13.43
C ASN A 121 -17.35 -15.06 -14.16
N VAL A 122 -16.12 -14.63 -14.50
CA VAL A 122 -15.69 -13.52 -15.39
C VAL A 122 -16.66 -12.33 -15.54
N GLY A 123 -16.31 -11.20 -14.92
CA GLY A 123 -16.86 -9.86 -15.28
C GLY A 123 -17.67 -9.15 -14.20
N GLU A 124 -18.12 -9.85 -13.16
CA GLU A 124 -18.95 -9.28 -12.07
C GLU A 124 -18.18 -9.07 -10.76
N HIS A 125 -16.91 -8.70 -10.84
CA HIS A 125 -16.09 -8.47 -9.63
C HIS A 125 -16.45 -7.17 -8.89
N SER A 126 -17.30 -6.31 -9.48
CA SER A 126 -17.84 -5.11 -8.82
C SER A 126 -18.60 -5.46 -7.55
N HIS A 127 -19.36 -6.55 -7.53
CA HIS A 127 -20.05 -6.97 -6.30
C HIS A 127 -19.04 -7.35 -5.20
N PHE A 128 -18.02 -8.11 -5.55
CA PHE A 128 -16.96 -8.52 -4.62
C PHE A 128 -16.23 -7.29 -4.04
N ILE A 129 -15.77 -6.37 -4.90
CA ILE A 129 -15.10 -5.14 -4.44
C ILE A 129 -16.03 -4.27 -3.60
N ASN A 130 -17.30 -4.13 -3.98
CA ASN A 130 -18.26 -3.37 -3.18
C ASN A 130 -18.46 -3.96 -1.78
N GLN A 131 -18.45 -5.29 -1.64
CA GLN A 131 -18.51 -5.91 -0.31
C GLN A 131 -17.21 -5.72 0.47
N VAL A 132 -16.05 -5.84 -0.17
CA VAL A 132 -14.74 -5.52 0.42
C VAL A 132 -14.73 -4.10 0.98
N GLU A 133 -15.07 -3.10 0.15
CA GLU A 133 -15.13 -1.69 0.54
C GLU A 133 -16.18 -1.44 1.63
N LYS A 134 -17.32 -2.13 1.59
CA LYS A 134 -18.36 -2.05 2.63
C LYS A 134 -17.86 -2.54 3.99
N GLN A 135 -17.12 -3.65 4.05
CA GLN A 135 -16.60 -4.15 5.33
C GLN A 135 -15.57 -3.20 5.93
N ILE A 136 -14.69 -2.63 5.10
CA ILE A 136 -13.73 -1.61 5.55
C ILE A 136 -14.47 -0.38 6.09
N LYS A 137 -15.50 0.12 5.39
CA LYS A 137 -16.33 1.23 5.88
C LYS A 137 -17.02 0.93 7.20
N ASN A 138 -17.60 -0.25 7.34
CA ASN A 138 -18.26 -0.67 8.57
C ASN A 138 -17.27 -0.70 9.73
N TRP A 139 -16.06 -1.22 9.50
CA TRP A 139 -14.98 -1.22 10.48
C TRP A 139 -14.59 0.20 10.89
N ARG A 140 -14.37 1.10 9.91
CA ARG A 140 -14.05 2.52 10.18
C ARG A 140 -15.16 3.23 10.96
N LYS A 141 -16.43 2.96 10.62
CA LYS A 141 -17.58 3.50 11.37
C LYS A 141 -17.60 2.99 12.81
N ASN A 142 -17.41 1.68 13.02
CA ASN A 142 -17.32 1.11 14.37
C ASN A 142 -16.15 1.68 15.17
N LEU A 143 -15.02 2.00 14.52
CA LEU A 143 -13.91 2.70 15.18
C LEU A 143 -14.34 4.10 15.63
N MET A 144 -15.06 4.85 14.79
CA MET A 144 -15.59 6.16 15.18
C MET A 144 -16.58 6.04 16.35
N ASP A 145 -17.48 5.07 16.34
CA ASP A 145 -18.41 4.79 17.44
C ASP A 145 -17.66 4.45 18.75
N ASP A 146 -16.56 3.69 18.67
CA ASP A 146 -15.68 3.39 19.80
C ASP A 146 -15.01 4.67 20.33
N LEU A 147 -14.47 5.51 19.44
CA LEU A 147 -13.84 6.78 19.84
C LEU A 147 -14.83 7.72 20.50
N GLU A 148 -16.06 7.80 20.00
CA GLU A 148 -17.15 8.55 20.63
C GLU A 148 -17.50 8.00 22.02
N THR A 149 -17.58 6.67 22.14
CA THR A 149 -17.84 5.98 23.42
C THR A 149 -16.73 6.22 24.45
N LEU A 150 -15.50 6.38 23.98
CA LEU A 150 -14.34 6.74 24.78
C LEU A 150 -14.19 8.25 24.97
N GLU A 151 -15.08 9.06 24.40
CA GLU A 151 -15.02 10.53 24.43
C GLU A 151 -13.68 11.08 23.87
N ILE A 152 -13.11 10.40 22.87
CA ILE A 152 -11.84 10.75 22.23
C ILE A 152 -12.10 11.47 20.91
N ASN A 153 -11.53 12.66 20.77
CA ASN A 153 -11.36 13.29 19.46
C ASN A 153 -10.01 12.87 18.85
N HIS A 154 -10.06 12.11 17.75
CA HIS A 154 -8.84 11.61 17.07
C HIS A 154 -7.87 12.73 16.68
N LYS A 155 -8.35 13.94 16.33
CA LYS A 155 -7.49 15.08 15.96
C LYS A 155 -6.62 15.58 17.12
N SER A 156 -6.98 15.26 18.36
CA SER A 156 -6.25 15.67 19.57
C SER A 156 -5.29 14.62 20.12
N LEU A 157 -5.11 13.49 19.41
CA LEU A 157 -4.39 12.34 19.95
C LEU A 157 -2.88 12.53 20.13
N TYR A 158 -2.24 13.42 19.35
CA TYR A 158 -0.79 13.66 19.45
C TYR A 158 -0.33 14.12 20.85
N HIS A 159 -1.15 14.89 21.55
CA HIS A 159 -0.86 15.39 22.89
C HIS A 159 -1.93 14.98 23.92
N PHE A 160 -2.64 13.87 23.66
CA PHE A 160 -3.83 13.49 24.44
C PHE A 160 -3.57 13.40 25.95
N HIS A 161 -2.45 12.79 26.33
CA HIS A 161 -2.05 12.58 27.73
C HIS A 161 -1.73 13.89 28.46
N GLU A 162 -1.44 14.96 27.73
CA GLU A 162 -1.15 16.28 28.29
C GLU A 162 -2.44 17.07 28.57
N LEU A 163 -3.53 16.73 27.90
CA LEU A 163 -4.80 17.44 27.98
C LEU A 163 -5.41 17.40 29.39
N PRO A 164 -6.03 18.49 29.86
CA PRO A 164 -6.78 18.50 31.12
C PRO A 164 -7.86 17.44 31.18
N PHE A 165 -8.53 17.18 30.05
CA PHE A 165 -9.53 16.11 29.92
C PHE A 165 -8.95 14.75 30.31
N TYR A 166 -7.75 14.42 29.82
CA TYR A 166 -7.11 13.15 30.15
C TYR A 166 -6.80 13.06 31.66
N LYS A 167 -6.11 14.08 32.19
CA LYS A 167 -5.62 14.11 33.57
C LYS A 167 -6.75 14.10 34.60
N ASN A 168 -7.83 14.84 34.33
CA ASN A 168 -8.90 15.06 35.30
C ASN A 168 -10.01 14.01 35.20
N TYR A 169 -10.30 13.49 34.00
CA TYR A 169 -11.44 12.60 33.75
C TYR A 169 -11.01 11.25 33.17
N TYR A 170 -10.46 11.23 31.94
CA TYR A 170 -10.25 10.00 31.18
C TYR A 170 -9.46 8.95 31.97
N LYS A 171 -8.35 9.37 32.58
CA LYS A 171 -7.48 8.50 33.37
C LYS A 171 -8.23 7.81 34.51
N ASN A 172 -9.14 8.51 35.18
CA ASN A 172 -9.83 8.00 36.36
C ASN A 172 -11.12 7.25 36.05
N LYS A 173 -11.80 7.58 34.95
CA LYS A 173 -13.12 7.03 34.60
C LYS A 173 -13.05 5.93 33.55
N ILE A 174 -12.22 6.13 32.52
CA ILE A 174 -12.15 5.24 31.35
C ILE A 174 -10.95 4.33 31.47
N SER A 175 -9.73 4.89 31.56
CA SER A 175 -8.48 4.11 31.62
C SER A 175 -8.43 3.12 32.78
N LYS A 176 -8.83 3.53 34.00
CA LYS A 176 -8.92 2.61 35.17
C LYS A 176 -9.97 1.51 35.01
N ASN A 177 -10.97 1.69 34.16
CA ASN A 177 -12.02 0.71 33.88
C ASN A 177 -11.87 0.11 32.47
N ALA A 178 -10.66 0.13 31.90
CA ALA A 178 -10.41 -0.23 30.51
C ALA A 178 -10.94 -1.63 30.16
N GLU A 179 -10.86 -2.59 31.08
CA GLU A 179 -11.39 -3.95 30.88
C GLU A 179 -12.91 -3.97 30.65
N ASN A 180 -13.68 -3.15 31.39
CA ASN A 180 -15.13 -3.05 31.21
C ASN A 180 -15.46 -2.40 29.85
N TYR A 181 -14.78 -1.31 29.52
CA TYR A 181 -14.95 -0.67 28.21
C TYR A 181 -14.58 -1.64 27.08
N PHE A 182 -13.48 -2.36 27.24
CA PHE A 182 -13.03 -3.36 26.28
C PHE A 182 -14.07 -4.47 26.10
N ALA A 183 -14.55 -5.08 27.18
CA ALA A 183 -15.47 -6.21 27.09
C ALA A 183 -16.89 -5.81 26.63
N LEU A 184 -17.37 -4.63 27.02
CA LEU A 184 -18.80 -4.30 26.94
C LEU A 184 -19.14 -3.05 26.12
N LYS A 185 -18.17 -2.17 25.83
CA LYS A 185 -18.45 -0.85 25.25
C LYS A 185 -17.83 -0.64 23.88
N THR A 186 -16.67 -1.21 23.62
CA THR A 186 -15.93 -1.02 22.38
C THR A 186 -15.82 -2.31 21.58
N LYS A 187 -15.71 -2.21 20.26
CA LYS A 187 -15.62 -3.37 19.34
C LYS A 187 -14.27 -3.49 18.64
N ILE A 188 -13.64 -2.36 18.34
CA ILE A 188 -12.43 -2.20 17.54
C ILE A 188 -11.23 -1.90 18.43
N THR A 189 -11.34 -0.94 19.33
CA THR A 189 -10.18 -0.47 20.12
C THR A 189 -9.68 -1.53 21.09
N SER A 190 -8.37 -1.69 21.16
CA SER A 190 -7.71 -2.60 22.10
C SER A 190 -7.83 -2.11 23.55
N GLN A 191 -7.54 -3.00 24.50
CA GLN A 191 -7.51 -2.60 25.91
C GLN A 191 -6.35 -1.64 26.20
N GLU A 192 -5.23 -1.83 25.52
CA GLU A 192 -4.04 -0.99 25.61
C GLU A 192 -4.33 0.44 25.15
N PHE A 193 -5.05 0.61 24.03
CA PHE A 193 -5.49 1.91 23.55
C PHE A 193 -6.43 2.60 24.52
N ILE A 194 -7.41 1.87 25.07
CA ILE A 194 -8.35 2.42 26.07
C ILE A 194 -7.61 2.85 27.35
N THR A 195 -6.54 2.13 27.70
CA THR A 195 -5.70 2.47 28.85
C THR A 195 -4.89 3.73 28.58
N LEU A 196 -4.26 3.82 27.42
CA LEU A 196 -3.45 4.95 26.99
C LEU A 196 -3.56 5.14 25.47
N PRO A 197 -4.42 6.06 25.01
CA PRO A 197 -4.61 6.30 23.58
C PRO A 197 -3.32 6.79 22.91
N THR A 198 -2.99 6.20 21.75
CA THR A 198 -1.86 6.62 20.92
C THR A 198 -2.34 7.30 19.63
N PRO A 199 -1.49 8.06 18.93
CA PRO A 199 -1.88 8.71 17.67
C PRO A 199 -2.32 7.71 16.60
N LEU A 200 -3.48 7.97 16.00
CA LEU A 200 -4.02 7.20 14.86
C LEU A 200 -3.53 7.84 13.55
N ILE A 201 -2.39 7.37 13.05
CA ILE A 201 -1.74 7.91 11.85
C ILE A 201 -2.21 7.15 10.61
N TYR A 202 -3.41 7.46 10.13
CA TYR A 202 -3.98 6.85 8.92
C TYR A 202 -4.47 7.95 7.98
N ASP A 203 -4.17 7.82 6.69
CA ASP A 203 -4.52 8.81 5.65
C ASP A 203 -6.00 9.18 5.70
N TRP A 204 -6.90 8.21 5.83
CA TRP A 204 -8.35 8.45 5.87
C TRP A 204 -8.85 9.20 7.12
N LEU A 205 -8.02 9.31 8.17
CA LEU A 205 -8.30 10.12 9.36
C LEU A 205 -7.57 11.47 9.32
N LEU A 206 -6.42 11.54 8.66
CA LEU A 206 -5.54 12.71 8.69
C LEU A 206 -5.68 13.64 7.48
N LEU A 207 -5.95 13.08 6.30
CA LEU A 207 -6.00 13.84 5.05
C LEU A 207 -7.42 14.30 4.76
N GLU A 208 -7.56 15.53 4.28
CA GLU A 208 -8.81 16.04 3.74
C GLU A 208 -8.88 15.78 2.22
N LYS A 209 -10.07 15.48 1.71
CA LYS A 209 -10.31 15.20 0.28
C LYS A 209 -9.78 16.34 -0.61
N GLN A 210 -9.99 17.58 -0.16
CA GLN A 210 -9.57 18.78 -0.87
C GLN A 210 -8.05 18.89 -0.98
N ASP A 211 -7.31 18.43 0.03
CA ASP A 211 -5.84 18.47 0.02
C ASP A 211 -5.28 17.48 -1.01
N ILE A 212 -5.87 16.27 -1.09
CA ILE A 212 -5.50 15.26 -2.09
C ILE A 212 -5.78 15.80 -3.49
N GLU A 213 -6.98 16.32 -3.74
CA GLU A 213 -7.37 16.89 -5.03
C GLU A 213 -6.46 18.05 -5.44
N ASN A 214 -6.22 19.01 -4.53
CA ASN A 214 -5.35 20.15 -4.78
C ASN A 214 -3.91 19.72 -5.10
N THR A 215 -3.41 18.70 -4.40
CA THR A 215 -2.06 18.17 -4.63
C THR A 215 -1.94 17.57 -6.03
N ILE A 216 -2.95 16.80 -6.48
CA ILE A 216 -2.99 16.21 -7.83
C ILE A 216 -3.07 17.32 -8.90
N LEU A 217 -3.94 18.31 -8.72
CA LEU A 217 -4.05 19.44 -9.63
C LEU A 217 -2.75 20.25 -9.71
N ASN A 218 -2.07 20.45 -8.59
CA ASN A 218 -0.77 21.11 -8.55
C ASN A 218 0.32 20.28 -9.21
N PHE A 219 0.29 18.95 -9.09
CA PHE A 219 1.21 18.06 -9.81
C PHE A 219 1.03 18.20 -11.32
N ASN A 220 -0.22 18.11 -11.80
CA ASN A 220 -0.57 18.31 -13.20
C ASN A 220 -0.06 19.66 -13.73
N ARG A 221 -0.32 20.75 -12.99
CA ARG A 221 0.18 22.09 -13.34
C ARG A 221 1.70 22.13 -13.37
N THR A 222 2.37 21.51 -12.42
CA THR A 222 3.84 21.53 -12.29
C THR A 222 4.51 21.01 -13.55
N TYR A 223 4.08 19.86 -14.08
CA TYR A 223 4.70 19.32 -15.30
C TYR A 223 4.10 19.89 -16.61
N ASN A 224 2.83 20.34 -16.63
CA ASN A 224 2.22 20.84 -17.87
C ASN A 224 2.58 22.29 -18.20
N THR A 225 2.85 23.11 -17.19
CA THR A 225 3.18 24.53 -17.40
C THR A 225 4.55 24.75 -18.03
N HIS A 226 5.26 23.67 -18.44
CA HIS A 226 6.61 23.70 -19.01
C HIS A 226 7.44 24.70 -18.22
N ILE A 227 7.67 24.37 -16.94
CA ILE A 227 8.41 25.19 -15.96
C ILE A 227 9.38 26.09 -16.73
N ASN A 228 9.13 27.40 -16.82
CA ASN A 228 10.04 28.29 -17.54
C ASN A 228 11.36 28.31 -16.75
N TYR A 229 12.26 27.44 -17.18
CA TYR A 229 13.42 26.95 -16.45
C TYR A 229 14.43 28.06 -16.22
N ASP A 230 14.54 28.55 -14.98
CA ASP A 230 15.63 29.45 -14.62
C ASP A 230 16.95 28.65 -14.64
N ARG A 231 17.90 29.06 -15.48
CA ARG A 231 19.24 28.45 -15.62
C ARG A 231 20.00 28.28 -14.28
N LYS A 232 19.50 28.90 -13.20
CA LYS A 232 20.07 28.89 -11.85
C LYS A 232 19.64 27.71 -10.98
N ASN A 233 18.50 27.07 -11.23
CA ASN A 233 18.04 25.90 -10.46
C ASN A 233 18.01 24.67 -11.36
N ASN A 234 18.69 23.60 -10.94
CA ASN A 234 18.64 22.33 -11.66
C ASN A 234 17.20 21.81 -11.66
N GLU A 235 16.68 21.46 -12.83
CA GLU A 235 15.25 21.19 -13.04
C GLU A 235 14.77 19.94 -12.26
N ARG A 236 15.67 18.98 -12.03
CA ARG A 236 15.50 17.83 -11.10
C ARG A 236 15.06 18.31 -9.71
N THR A 237 15.61 19.43 -9.24
CA THR A 237 15.33 19.99 -7.92
C THR A 237 13.88 20.46 -7.75
N ILE A 238 13.21 20.93 -8.81
CA ILE A 238 11.82 21.41 -8.69
C ILE A 238 10.87 20.23 -8.45
N LEU A 239 10.99 19.18 -9.26
CA LEU A 239 10.20 17.96 -9.11
C LEU A 239 10.50 17.27 -7.79
N HIS A 240 11.77 17.22 -7.39
CA HIS A 240 12.15 16.62 -6.11
C HIS A 240 11.61 17.40 -4.91
N ASN A 241 11.74 18.73 -4.93
CA ASN A 241 11.14 19.58 -3.90
C ASN A 241 9.63 19.39 -3.83
N PHE A 242 8.98 19.23 -4.98
CA PHE A 242 7.55 18.99 -5.05
C PHE A 242 7.17 17.65 -4.41
N PHE A 243 7.85 16.54 -4.74
CA PHE A 243 7.59 15.24 -4.12
C PHE A 243 7.93 15.20 -2.63
N ASN A 244 9.02 15.85 -2.21
CA ASN A 244 9.40 15.94 -0.80
C ASN A 244 8.39 16.73 0.02
N THR A 245 7.77 17.77 -0.56
CA THR A 245 6.69 18.54 0.08
C THR A 245 5.37 17.78 0.05
N ASN A 246 5.11 17.02 -1.02
CA ASN A 246 3.84 16.34 -1.28
C ASN A 246 4.04 14.81 -1.31
N LYS A 247 4.54 14.26 -0.18
CA LYS A 247 4.94 12.85 -0.07
C LYS A 247 3.85 11.86 -0.54
N MET A 248 2.58 12.22 -0.32
CA MET A 248 1.42 11.42 -0.73
C MET A 248 1.48 11.01 -2.20
N LEU A 249 2.03 11.83 -3.10
CA LEU A 249 2.11 11.50 -4.53
C LEU A 249 2.95 10.27 -4.85
N LEU A 250 3.99 10.01 -4.03
CA LEU A 250 4.84 8.82 -4.18
C LEU A 250 4.40 7.69 -3.26
N LEU A 251 3.97 8.01 -2.04
CA LEU A 251 3.63 7.01 -1.04
C LEU A 251 2.23 6.42 -1.23
N ARG A 252 1.25 7.31 -1.39
CA ARG A 252 -0.19 7.00 -1.36
C ARG A 252 -0.49 6.08 -0.18
N ASP A 253 -1.37 5.11 -0.41
CA ASP A 253 -1.63 4.02 0.51
C ASP A 253 -0.70 2.82 0.30
N ALA A 254 0.20 2.83 -0.70
CA ALA A 254 1.00 1.68 -1.13
C ALA A 254 2.35 1.56 -0.40
N TYR A 255 2.92 2.67 0.03
CA TYR A 255 4.19 2.73 0.77
C TYR A 255 4.00 3.49 2.07
N VAL A 256 4.94 3.32 3.01
CA VAL A 256 4.82 3.89 4.37
C VAL A 256 5.79 5.03 4.61
N ASP A 257 6.91 5.04 3.88
CA ASP A 257 7.89 6.10 3.91
C ASP A 257 8.77 6.03 2.66
N PHE A 258 9.63 7.02 2.46
CA PHE A 258 10.70 6.96 1.47
C PHE A 258 12.01 7.50 2.02
N GLU A 259 13.11 6.99 1.48
CA GLU A 259 14.43 7.60 1.59
C GLU A 259 14.71 8.43 0.34
N TYR A 260 15.28 9.63 0.51
CA TYR A 260 15.63 10.55 -0.56
C TYR A 260 17.15 10.59 -0.78
N GLU A 261 17.59 10.54 -2.04
CA GLU A 261 18.99 10.66 -2.48
C GLU A 261 19.94 9.72 -1.71
N LYS A 262 19.63 8.42 -1.70
CA LYS A 262 20.51 7.42 -1.09
C LYS A 262 21.57 6.97 -2.07
N ASN A 263 22.82 7.18 -1.68
CA ASN A 263 23.97 6.58 -2.33
C ASN A 263 23.93 5.06 -2.19
N LEU A 264 24.11 4.33 -3.28
CA LEU A 264 24.28 2.89 -3.36
C LEU A 264 25.75 2.65 -3.71
N TYR A 265 26.54 2.17 -2.75
CA TYR A 265 27.98 1.94 -2.96
C TYR A 265 28.16 0.49 -3.38
N ASP A 266 28.57 0.25 -4.62
CA ASP A 266 29.02 -1.09 -5.01
C ASP A 266 30.27 -1.42 -4.20
N LEU A 267 30.19 -2.41 -3.30
CA LEU A 267 31.32 -2.81 -2.44
C LEU A 267 32.58 -3.14 -3.24
N SER A 268 32.43 -3.50 -4.52
CA SER A 268 33.51 -3.84 -5.44
C SER A 268 34.01 -2.68 -6.33
N LYS A 269 33.32 -1.53 -6.38
CA LYS A 269 33.66 -0.40 -7.26
C LYS A 269 33.68 0.94 -6.51
N LYS A 270 34.65 1.81 -6.84
CA LYS A 270 34.73 3.21 -6.35
C LYS A 270 33.56 4.11 -6.80
N ASN A 271 32.54 3.57 -7.45
CA ASN A 271 31.44 4.32 -8.04
C ASN A 271 30.23 4.16 -7.13
N SER A 272 29.66 5.28 -6.68
CA SER A 272 28.35 5.33 -6.06
C SER A 272 27.33 5.82 -7.07
N GLU A 273 26.13 5.26 -7.03
CA GLU A 273 24.98 5.82 -7.71
C GLU A 273 23.96 6.29 -6.68
N GLU A 274 23.44 7.49 -6.88
CA GLU A 274 22.45 8.09 -5.98
C GLU A 274 21.06 7.82 -6.55
N CYS A 275 20.28 7.00 -5.85
CA CYS A 275 18.88 6.78 -6.19
C CYS A 275 18.04 7.94 -5.65
N ASP A 276 17.18 8.51 -6.51
CA ASP A 276 16.32 9.63 -6.13
C ASP A 276 15.43 9.29 -4.94
N TYR A 277 14.69 8.18 -5.02
CA TYR A 277 13.81 7.71 -3.96
C TYR A 277 13.88 6.19 -3.79
N ILE A 278 13.88 5.74 -2.54
CA ILE A 278 13.58 4.35 -2.20
C ILE A 278 12.31 4.33 -1.37
N LEU A 279 11.22 3.84 -1.96
CA LEU A 279 9.91 3.73 -1.33
C LEU A 279 9.83 2.46 -0.48
N LYS A 280 9.59 2.63 0.82
CA LYS A 280 9.60 1.58 1.84
C LYS A 280 8.21 1.02 2.10
N THR A 281 8.16 -0.24 2.55
CA THR A 281 6.92 -0.92 2.93
C THR A 281 6.98 -1.42 4.37
N GLU A 282 5.81 -1.52 5.01
CA GLU A 282 5.64 -2.12 6.34
C GLU A 282 5.84 -3.64 6.33
N PHE A 283 5.63 -4.30 5.18
CA PHE A 283 5.70 -5.76 5.04
C PHE A 283 6.77 -6.16 4.01
N PRO A 284 8.06 -5.93 4.28
CA PRO A 284 9.13 -6.14 3.30
C PRO A 284 9.31 -7.60 2.85
N GLU A 285 8.84 -8.57 3.63
CA GLU A 285 8.82 -10.00 3.28
C GLU A 285 7.75 -10.34 2.22
N PHE A 286 6.73 -9.50 2.06
CA PHE A 286 5.55 -9.77 1.23
C PHE A 286 5.33 -8.74 0.11
N LEU A 287 5.71 -7.49 0.38
CA LEU A 287 5.49 -6.34 -0.46
C LEU A 287 6.83 -5.78 -0.93
N LYS A 288 6.78 -5.01 -2.01
CA LYS A 288 8.00 -4.59 -2.70
C LYS A 288 8.52 -3.26 -2.16
N THR A 289 9.83 -3.20 -1.99
CA THR A 289 10.57 -1.95 -1.80
C THR A 289 10.96 -1.41 -3.17
N THR A 290 10.63 -0.16 -3.46
CA THR A 290 10.71 0.35 -4.84
C THR A 290 11.80 1.40 -4.98
N PHE A 291 12.78 1.13 -5.84
CA PHE A 291 13.73 2.14 -6.30
C PHE A 291 13.03 2.97 -7.37
N PHE A 292 12.86 4.27 -7.12
CA PHE A 292 12.06 5.16 -7.96
C PHE A 292 12.91 6.35 -8.42
N GLU A 293 13.23 6.36 -9.71
CA GLU A 293 14.04 7.41 -10.35
C GLU A 293 13.16 8.40 -11.10
N VAL A 294 13.42 9.70 -10.94
CA VAL A 294 12.66 10.81 -11.51
C VAL A 294 13.48 11.52 -12.57
N LYS A 295 12.99 11.46 -13.81
CA LYS A 295 13.50 12.24 -14.94
C LYS A 295 12.41 13.14 -15.48
N LYS A 296 12.81 14.13 -16.28
CA LYS A 296 11.90 15.15 -16.80
C LYS A 296 10.80 14.58 -17.69
N GLU A 297 9.73 15.34 -17.80
CA GLU A 297 8.58 15.05 -18.67
C GLU A 297 8.92 15.23 -20.16
N ASP A 298 9.91 16.05 -20.50
CA ASP A 298 10.36 16.31 -21.87
C ASP A 298 11.35 15.26 -22.42
N VAL A 299 11.66 14.23 -21.62
CA VAL A 299 12.51 13.12 -22.05
C VAL A 299 11.83 12.37 -23.19
N THR A 300 12.43 12.48 -24.38
CA THR A 300 12.00 11.71 -25.55
C THR A 300 12.45 10.25 -25.41
N PHE A 301 11.55 9.31 -25.69
CA PHE A 301 11.86 7.88 -25.66
C PHE A 301 12.52 7.42 -26.95
N TYR A 302 12.03 7.89 -28.09
CA TYR A 302 12.49 7.45 -29.40
C TYR A 302 12.89 8.62 -30.30
N VAL A 303 14.04 8.48 -30.93
CA VAL A 303 14.46 9.32 -32.06
C VAL A 303 14.15 8.62 -33.38
N LYS A 304 13.98 9.43 -34.44
CA LYS A 304 13.71 8.93 -35.81
C LYS A 304 12.48 8.01 -35.88
N LYS A 305 11.41 8.34 -35.12
CA LYS A 305 10.16 7.58 -35.01
C LYS A 305 9.56 7.18 -36.36
N ASN A 306 9.61 8.08 -37.36
CA ASN A 306 9.02 7.88 -38.68
C ASN A 306 9.90 7.09 -39.66
N THR A 307 11.00 6.49 -39.20
CA THR A 307 11.91 5.72 -40.05
C THR A 307 11.69 4.21 -39.91
N LYS A 308 12.20 3.42 -40.85
CA LYS A 308 12.16 1.95 -40.78
C LYS A 308 12.82 1.36 -39.52
N ARG A 309 13.65 2.14 -38.81
CA ARG A 309 14.38 1.71 -37.62
C ARG A 309 14.37 2.82 -36.56
N PRO A 310 13.27 3.00 -35.82
CA PRO A 310 13.24 3.91 -34.68
C PRO A 310 14.28 3.46 -33.63
N GLN A 311 14.95 4.40 -33.00
CA GLN A 311 16.02 4.15 -32.03
C GLN A 311 15.66 4.77 -30.69
N ILE A 312 15.98 4.08 -29.60
CA ILE A 312 15.88 4.66 -28.25
C ILE A 312 16.77 5.91 -28.20
N SER A 313 16.27 7.00 -27.61
CA SER A 313 17.07 8.20 -27.43
C SER A 313 18.25 7.93 -26.48
N SER A 314 19.38 8.59 -26.70
CA SER A 314 20.56 8.39 -25.83
C SER A 314 20.30 8.74 -24.38
N ASN A 315 19.50 9.79 -24.13
CA ASN A 315 19.15 10.20 -22.77
C ASN A 315 18.29 9.14 -22.09
N PHE A 316 17.23 8.68 -22.76
CA PHE A 316 16.37 7.64 -22.20
C PHE A 316 17.13 6.33 -21.96
N LEU A 317 18.02 5.94 -22.88
CA LEU A 317 18.89 4.78 -22.70
C LEU A 317 19.76 4.91 -21.44
N SER A 318 20.39 6.08 -21.23
CA SER A 318 21.22 6.30 -20.05
C SER A 318 20.43 6.22 -18.73
N TYR A 319 19.17 6.66 -18.73
CA TYR A 319 18.31 6.58 -17.55
C TYR A 319 17.85 5.15 -17.27
N LEU A 320 17.58 4.36 -18.32
CA LEU A 320 17.30 2.93 -18.18
C LEU A 320 18.51 2.18 -17.64
N GLU A 321 19.72 2.49 -18.12
CA GLU A 321 20.95 1.91 -17.60
C GLU A 321 21.16 2.23 -16.12
N GLN A 322 20.88 3.46 -15.69
CA GLN A 322 20.96 3.86 -14.28
C GLN A 322 20.02 3.01 -13.41
N VAL A 323 18.74 2.91 -13.78
CA VAL A 323 17.77 2.11 -13.01
C VAL A 323 18.08 0.62 -13.07
N TYR A 324 18.66 0.14 -14.17
CA TYR A 324 19.13 -1.25 -14.29
C TYR A 324 20.26 -1.56 -13.30
N ARG A 325 21.16 -0.60 -13.07
CA ARG A 325 22.23 -0.76 -12.08
C ARG A 325 21.68 -0.81 -10.66
N TYR A 326 20.61 -0.10 -10.34
CA TYR A 326 19.92 -0.26 -9.05
C TYR A 326 19.39 -1.68 -8.87
N LYS A 327 18.86 -2.26 -9.95
CA LYS A 327 18.42 -3.65 -9.97
C LYS A 327 19.58 -4.61 -9.71
N GLU A 328 20.65 -4.52 -10.50
CA GLU A 328 21.86 -5.32 -10.29
C GLU A 328 22.41 -5.17 -8.87
N TYR A 329 22.39 -3.94 -8.33
CA TYR A 329 22.83 -3.64 -6.98
C TYR A 329 21.97 -4.35 -5.92
N SER A 330 20.65 -4.21 -6.02
CA SER A 330 19.67 -4.76 -5.06
C SER A 330 19.54 -6.29 -5.11
N GLU A 331 19.81 -6.90 -6.25
CA GLU A 331 19.78 -8.37 -6.43
C GLU A 331 21.13 -9.04 -6.10
N ASN A 332 22.20 -8.26 -5.94
CA ASN A 332 23.51 -8.77 -5.57
C ASN A 332 23.58 -9.05 -4.05
N LYS A 333 23.76 -10.33 -3.70
CA LYS A 333 23.92 -10.80 -2.32
C LYS A 333 25.06 -10.14 -1.55
N GLU A 334 26.11 -9.68 -2.24
CA GLU A 334 27.22 -8.97 -1.58
C GLU A 334 26.76 -7.65 -0.96
N ASN A 335 25.76 -6.99 -1.55
CA ASN A 335 25.23 -5.71 -1.08
C ASN A 335 24.07 -5.86 -0.06
N GLU A 336 23.62 -7.08 0.23
CA GLU A 336 22.43 -7.33 1.05
C GLU A 336 22.53 -6.71 2.45
N LEU A 337 23.71 -6.82 3.09
CA LEU A 337 23.94 -6.26 4.43
C LEU A 337 23.89 -4.72 4.43
N GLU A 338 24.57 -4.08 3.47
CA GLU A 338 24.57 -2.62 3.36
C GLU A 338 23.17 -2.09 3.05
N LEU A 339 22.46 -2.76 2.13
CA LEU A 339 21.12 -2.38 1.77
C LEU A 339 20.15 -2.57 2.96
N ALA A 340 20.27 -3.67 3.70
CA ALA A 340 19.46 -3.89 4.89
C ALA A 340 19.70 -2.83 5.97
N GLU A 341 20.95 -2.41 6.18
CA GLU A 341 21.31 -1.32 7.10
C GLU A 341 20.67 0.01 6.68
N LYS A 342 20.73 0.35 5.38
CA LYS A 342 20.11 1.59 4.84
C LYS A 342 18.60 1.57 4.88
N LEU A 343 17.98 0.42 4.60
CA LEU A 343 16.53 0.27 4.61
C LEU A 343 15.96 0.16 6.02
N GLY A 344 16.75 -0.35 6.96
CA GLY A 344 16.31 -0.74 8.31
C GLY A 344 15.66 -2.12 8.35
N TYR A 345 15.68 -2.87 7.25
CA TYR A 345 15.16 -4.22 7.13
C TYR A 345 15.79 -4.95 5.93
N SER A 346 15.84 -6.28 5.99
CA SER A 346 16.22 -7.12 4.85
C SER A 346 15.01 -7.43 3.97
N THR A 347 15.20 -7.46 2.65
CA THR A 347 14.19 -7.94 1.70
C THR A 347 14.85 -8.46 0.43
N ILE A 348 14.10 -9.26 -0.31
CA ILE A 348 14.39 -9.69 -1.69
C ILE A 348 13.34 -9.19 -2.69
N ASN A 349 12.31 -8.50 -2.19
CA ASN A 349 11.18 -8.03 -2.98
C ASN A 349 11.45 -6.59 -3.41
N TYR A 350 12.09 -6.42 -4.57
CA TYR A 350 12.40 -5.12 -5.13
C TYR A 350 11.60 -4.85 -6.40
N ASP A 351 11.21 -3.59 -6.59
CA ASP A 351 10.76 -3.04 -7.87
C ASP A 351 11.66 -1.87 -8.27
N HIS A 352 11.78 -1.65 -9.57
CA HIS A 352 12.63 -0.60 -10.14
C HIS A 352 11.82 0.20 -11.15
N VAL A 353 11.58 1.47 -10.83
CA VAL A 353 10.67 2.34 -11.55
C VAL A 353 11.41 3.58 -12.06
N LEU A 354 11.18 3.92 -13.32
CA LEU A 354 11.63 5.15 -13.96
C LEU A 354 10.42 6.03 -14.31
N LEU A 355 10.30 7.17 -13.66
CA LEU A 355 9.37 8.24 -14.05
C LEU A 355 10.03 9.10 -15.13
N ALA A 356 9.53 9.06 -16.37
CA ALA A 356 10.07 9.85 -17.46
C ALA A 356 9.04 10.07 -18.58
N GLY A 357 9.20 11.17 -19.32
CA GLY A 357 8.52 11.36 -20.61
C GLY A 357 7.00 11.53 -20.51
N ARG A 358 6.36 11.54 -21.69
CA ARG A 358 4.92 11.76 -21.86
C ARG A 358 4.20 10.50 -22.32
N LYS A 359 2.97 10.32 -21.85
CA LYS A 359 2.11 9.17 -22.21
C LYS A 359 1.84 9.05 -23.71
N GLU A 360 1.64 10.18 -24.38
CA GLU A 360 1.38 10.21 -25.83
C GLU A 360 2.50 9.52 -26.63
N GLU A 361 3.76 9.88 -26.37
CA GLU A 361 4.91 9.27 -27.04
C GLU A 361 5.04 7.77 -26.71
N LYS A 362 4.81 7.39 -25.46
CA LYS A 362 4.83 5.96 -25.06
C LYS A 362 3.80 5.16 -25.85
N LEU A 363 2.62 5.73 -26.08
CA LEU A 363 1.52 5.09 -26.79
C LEU A 363 1.75 5.02 -28.30
N GLU A 364 2.31 6.06 -28.92
CA GLU A 364 2.70 6.04 -30.34
C GLU A 364 3.58 4.84 -30.69
N MET A 365 4.48 4.47 -29.76
CA MET A 365 5.48 3.43 -29.96
C MET A 365 5.23 2.17 -29.13
N LYS A 366 4.00 1.96 -28.60
CA LYS A 366 3.69 0.98 -27.55
C LYS A 366 4.28 -0.43 -27.79
N GLU A 367 4.06 -1.01 -28.98
CA GLU A 367 4.54 -2.36 -29.28
C GLU A 367 6.07 -2.44 -29.24
N LYS A 368 6.74 -1.45 -29.86
CA LYS A 368 8.19 -1.39 -29.90
C LYS A 368 8.77 -1.07 -28.51
N PHE A 369 8.16 -0.14 -27.79
CA PHE A 369 8.49 0.23 -26.41
C PHE A 369 8.48 -1.00 -25.52
N ASN A 370 7.36 -1.71 -25.46
CA ASN A 370 7.23 -2.92 -24.64
C ASN A 370 8.24 -4.00 -25.06
N LYS A 371 8.46 -4.19 -26.36
CA LYS A 371 9.44 -5.17 -26.85
C LYS A 371 10.88 -4.80 -26.46
N ASP A 372 11.27 -3.55 -26.61
CA ASP A 372 12.63 -3.10 -26.32
C ASP A 372 12.90 -3.12 -24.81
N ILE A 373 11.96 -2.61 -23.98
CA ILE A 373 12.07 -2.65 -22.52
C ILE A 373 12.13 -4.10 -22.01
N ASN A 374 11.19 -4.97 -22.41
CA ASN A 374 11.18 -6.36 -21.94
C ASN A 374 12.41 -7.16 -22.39
N ARG A 375 13.03 -6.79 -23.51
CA ARG A 375 14.22 -7.48 -24.03
C ARG A 375 15.51 -6.99 -23.40
N MET A 376 15.67 -5.68 -23.22
CA MET A 376 16.94 -5.07 -22.82
C MET A 376 16.99 -4.72 -21.33
N TYR A 377 15.84 -4.36 -20.74
CA TYR A 377 15.71 -3.80 -19.40
C TYR A 377 14.58 -4.49 -18.63
N ASN A 378 14.54 -5.82 -18.69
CA ASN A 378 13.51 -6.62 -18.04
C ASN A 378 13.50 -6.38 -16.51
N GLY A 379 12.32 -6.12 -15.97
CA GLY A 379 12.11 -5.79 -14.56
C GLY A 379 12.16 -4.30 -14.25
N ILE A 380 12.43 -3.42 -15.23
CA ILE A 380 12.25 -1.97 -15.07
C ILE A 380 10.85 -1.58 -15.55
N GLU A 381 10.08 -0.95 -14.68
CA GLU A 381 8.83 -0.29 -15.05
C GLU A 381 9.10 1.16 -15.42
N VAL A 382 8.58 1.60 -16.56
CA VAL A 382 8.67 3.01 -16.97
C VAL A 382 7.30 3.63 -16.88
N ILE A 383 7.15 4.63 -16.02
CA ILE A 383 5.91 5.36 -15.79
C ILE A 383 6.06 6.77 -16.38
N THR A 384 5.04 7.25 -17.07
CA THR A 384 4.97 8.64 -17.57
C THR A 384 4.30 9.55 -16.57
N TYR A 385 4.46 10.87 -16.71
CA TYR A 385 3.83 11.83 -15.79
C TYR A 385 2.31 11.69 -15.72
N GLU A 386 1.65 11.49 -16.86
CA GLU A 386 0.21 11.25 -16.89
C GLU A 386 -0.17 9.89 -16.32
N GLU A 387 0.69 8.87 -16.40
CA GLU A 387 0.45 7.58 -15.73
C GLU A 387 0.55 7.72 -14.21
N LEU A 388 1.55 8.45 -13.69
CA LEU A 388 1.65 8.75 -12.25
C LEU A 388 0.48 9.61 -11.77
N GLU A 389 0.04 10.58 -12.56
CA GLU A 389 -1.18 11.35 -12.29
C GLU A 389 -2.39 10.41 -12.17
N ASN A 390 -2.58 9.51 -13.15
CA ASN A 390 -3.69 8.55 -13.13
C ASN A 390 -3.64 7.61 -11.91
N ILE A 391 -2.46 7.17 -11.47
CA ILE A 391 -2.31 6.38 -10.23
C ILE A 391 -2.82 7.18 -9.03
N ASN A 392 -2.52 8.47 -8.95
CA ASN A 392 -3.00 9.34 -7.87
C ASN A 392 -4.49 9.66 -7.96
N ILE A 393 -5.06 9.79 -9.17
CA ILE A 393 -6.51 9.91 -9.37
C ILE A 393 -7.21 8.62 -8.87
N ASN A 394 -6.67 7.45 -9.21
CA ASN A 394 -7.20 6.17 -8.73
C ASN A 394 -7.17 6.08 -7.20
N TYR A 395 -6.08 6.54 -6.57
CA TYR A 395 -5.98 6.66 -5.12
C TYR A 395 -7.07 7.59 -4.55
N TYR A 396 -7.27 8.77 -5.14
CA TYR A 396 -8.30 9.71 -4.71
C TYR A 396 -9.72 9.13 -4.84
N ASP A 397 -10.01 8.46 -5.95
CA ASP A 397 -11.30 7.79 -6.16
C ASP A 397 -11.51 6.68 -5.13
N LYS A 398 -10.50 5.86 -4.86
CA LYS A 398 -10.52 4.83 -3.81
C LYS A 398 -10.72 5.43 -2.42
N PHE A 399 -10.01 6.51 -2.09
CA PHE A 399 -10.15 7.24 -0.84
C PHE A 399 -11.59 7.72 -0.64
N ASN A 400 -12.19 8.31 -1.68
CA ASN A 400 -13.58 8.74 -1.68
C ASN A 400 -14.56 7.56 -1.54
N ARG A 401 -14.33 6.49 -2.29
CA ARG A 401 -15.15 5.28 -2.20
C ARG A 401 -15.06 4.64 -0.83
N LEU A 402 -13.99 4.80 -0.05
CA LEU A 402 -13.83 4.24 1.30
C LEU A 402 -14.17 5.21 2.44
N SER A 403 -14.56 6.45 2.12
CA SER A 403 -14.93 7.45 3.11
C SER A 403 -16.21 7.05 3.87
N THR A 404 -16.24 7.36 5.17
CA THR A 404 -17.41 7.16 6.05
C THR A 404 -18.39 8.33 6.02
N GLU A 405 -17.99 9.47 5.44
CA GLU A 405 -18.87 10.62 5.22
C GLU A 405 -19.81 10.31 4.06
N THR A 406 -21.11 10.25 4.32
CA THR A 406 -22.12 10.19 3.25
C THR A 406 -22.17 11.52 2.53
N LYS A 407 -22.09 11.48 1.19
CA LYS A 407 -22.32 12.62 0.29
C LYS A 407 -23.68 13.26 0.50
#